data_AF-A0A7Y3CFG9-F1
#
_entry.id   AF-A0A7Y3CFG9-F1
#
_cell.length_a   1.000
_cell.length_b   1.000
_cell.length_c   1.000
_cell.angle_alpha   90.00
_cell.angle_beta   90.00
_cell.angle_gamma   90.00
#
_symmetry.space_group_name_H-M   'P 1'
#
loop_
_entity.id
_entity.type
_entity.pdbx_description
1 polymer ?
#
loop_
_entity_poly.entity_id
_entity_poly.type
_entity_poly.pdbx_seq_one_letter_code
_entity_poly.pdbx_strand_id
1 'polypeptide(L)'
;MSFNEFSIQFKALLKSLGPGKRIAFLSLIAGTVIGFVFLMTWTEKPDFRYLYSNLDMEDASAIIEKLKEQKIEYQIASNGSSILVPEEKMHEIRLEMASFGLPQGGSVGFEVFNNTKLGMTEFVQ
;
A
#
# COMPACT_ATOMS: atom_id res chain seq x y z
N MET A 1 -30.70 -13.61 -31.84
CA MET A 1 -29.81 -12.81 -32.72
C MET A 1 -28.42 -13.38 -32.57
N SER A 2 -27.84 -13.90 -33.65
CA SER A 2 -26.48 -14.46 -33.60
C SER A 2 -25.44 -13.34 -33.55
N PHE A 3 -24.28 -13.59 -32.93
CA PHE A 3 -23.22 -12.59 -32.75
C PHE A 3 -22.71 -12.02 -34.09
N ASN A 4 -22.78 -12.82 -35.16
CA ASN A 4 -22.41 -12.40 -36.50
C ASN A 4 -23.39 -11.36 -37.09
N GLU A 5 -24.69 -11.54 -36.88
CA GLU A 5 -25.71 -10.61 -37.39
C GLU A 5 -25.61 -9.23 -36.73
N PHE A 6 -25.28 -9.20 -35.44
CA PHE A 6 -25.02 -7.96 -34.70
C PHE A 6 -23.87 -7.15 -35.34
N SER A 7 -22.77 -7.81 -35.69
CA SER A 7 -21.62 -7.14 -36.32
C SER A 7 -21.93 -6.57 -37.71
N ILE A 8 -22.80 -7.25 -38.47
CA ILE A 8 -23.21 -6.85 -39.82
C ILE A 8 -24.17 -5.66 -39.73
N GLN A 9 -25.16 -5.71 -38.84
CA GLN A 9 -26.06 -4.60 -38.58
C GLN A 9 -25.31 -3.37 -38.04
N PHE A 10 -24.32 -3.57 -37.16
CA PHE A 10 -23.47 -2.50 -36.66
C PHE A 10 -22.63 -1.84 -37.78
N LYS A 11 -22.02 -2.64 -38.67
CA LYS A 11 -21.29 -2.12 -39.83
C LYS A 11 -22.21 -1.38 -40.81
N ALA A 12 -23.45 -1.82 -40.97
CA ALA A 12 -24.44 -1.14 -41.81
C ALA A 12 -24.86 0.21 -41.22
N LEU A 13 -25.10 0.28 -39.91
CA LEU A 13 -25.35 1.54 -39.18
C LEU A 13 -24.15 2.49 -39.24
N LEU A 14 -22.92 1.96 -39.17
CA LEU A 14 -21.70 2.78 -39.28
C LEU A 14 -21.51 3.36 -40.70
N LYS A 15 -22.00 2.68 -41.74
CA LYS A 15 -21.91 3.10 -43.15
C LYS A 15 -23.05 4.01 -43.59
N SER A 16 -24.20 3.97 -42.92
CA SER A 16 -25.35 4.85 -43.21
C SER A 16 -25.17 6.27 -42.63
N LEU A 17 -24.15 6.47 -41.79
CA LEU A 17 -23.77 7.78 -41.24
C LEU A 17 -22.82 8.52 -42.20
N GLY A 18 -23.10 9.80 -42.46
CA GLY A 18 -22.20 10.65 -43.23
C GLY A 18 -20.80 10.76 -42.61
N PRO A 19 -19.75 11.07 -43.39
CA PRO A 19 -18.35 11.01 -42.96
C PRO A 19 -18.05 11.76 -41.66
N GLY A 20 -18.59 12.97 -41.50
CA GLY A 20 -18.42 13.77 -40.28
C GLY A 20 -19.09 13.18 -39.04
N LYS A 21 -20.30 12.63 -39.16
CA LYS A 21 -21.00 11.98 -38.03
C LYS A 21 -20.31 10.69 -37.60
N ARG A 22 -19.73 9.95 -38.55
CA ARG A 22 -18.96 8.74 -38.27
C ARG A 22 -17.67 9.05 -37.50
N ILE A 23 -16.95 10.10 -37.89
CA ILE A 23 -15.75 10.55 -37.18
C ILE A 23 -16.12 11.00 -35.76
N ALA A 24 -17.19 11.79 -35.61
CA ALA A 24 -17.67 12.26 -34.30
C ALA A 24 -18.09 11.09 -33.38
N PHE A 25 -18.72 10.06 -33.92
CA PHE A 25 -19.12 8.89 -33.14
C PHE A 25 -17.91 8.05 -32.71
N LEU A 26 -16.94 7.85 -33.60
CA LEU A 26 -15.70 7.14 -33.28
C LEU A 26 -14.85 7.90 -32.27
N SER A 27 -14.77 9.23 -32.37
CA SER A 27 -14.03 10.04 -31.40
C SER A 27 -14.69 10.04 -30.03
N LEU A 28 -16.03 10.03 -29.95
CA LEU A 28 -16.76 9.91 -28.69
C LEU A 28 -16.46 8.58 -27.99
N ILE A 29 -16.50 7.46 -28.73
CA ILE A 29 -16.19 6.13 -28.19
C ILE A 29 -14.74 6.08 -27.74
N ALA A 30 -13.80 6.52 -28.59
CA ALA A 30 -12.39 6.54 -28.26
C ALA A 30 -12.11 7.42 -27.03
N GLY A 31 -12.69 8.61 -26.96
CA GLY A 31 -12.58 9.53 -25.83
C GLY A 31 -13.13 8.93 -24.54
N THR A 32 -14.26 8.22 -24.61
CA THR A 32 -14.83 7.50 -23.47
C THR A 32 -13.87 6.42 -22.96
N VAL A 33 -13.36 5.57 -23.86
CA VAL A 33 -12.44 4.49 -23.49
C VAL A 33 -11.15 5.05 -22.90
N ILE A 34 -10.55 6.06 -23.54
CA ILE A 34 -9.33 6.72 -23.05
C ILE A 34 -9.59 7.37 -21.69
N GLY A 35 -10.73 8.05 -21.51
CA GLY A 35 -11.12 8.66 -20.24
C GLY A 35 -11.26 7.63 -19.12
N PHE A 36 -11.87 6.48 -19.40
CA PHE A 36 -11.97 5.38 -18.43
C PHE A 36 -10.61 4.80 -18.05
N VAL A 37 -9.74 4.55 -19.03
CA VAL A 37 -8.38 4.08 -18.77
C VAL A 37 -7.61 5.10 -17.93
N PHE A 38 -7.71 6.38 -18.29
CA PHE A 38 -7.07 7.46 -17.55
C PHE A 38 -7.53 7.48 -16.09
N LEU A 39 -8.84 7.45 -15.83
CA LEU A 39 -9.40 7.40 -14.47
C LEU A 39 -8.94 6.17 -13.68
N MET A 40 -8.84 5.00 -14.30
CA MET A 40 -8.33 3.80 -13.62
C MET A 40 -6.84 3.92 -13.28
N THR A 41 -6.04 4.50 -14.18
CA THR A 41 -4.60 4.67 -13.97
C THR A 41 -4.23 5.87 -13.12
N TRP A 42 -5.15 6.83 -12.97
CA TRP A 42 -4.98 8.01 -12.13
C TRP A 42 -5.33 7.69 -10.67
N THR A 43 -4.78 6.60 -10.17
CA THR A 43 -4.73 6.34 -8.73
C THR A 43 -3.35 6.82 -8.28
N GLU A 44 -3.31 7.83 -7.41
CA GLU A 44 -2.06 8.26 -6.79
C GLU A 44 -1.43 7.06 -6.08
N LYS A 45 -0.16 6.77 -6.38
CA LYS A 45 0.55 5.68 -5.70
C LYS A 45 0.67 6.06 -4.23
N PRO A 46 0.28 5.19 -3.28
CA PRO A 46 0.46 5.48 -1.87
C PRO A 46 1.95 5.69 -1.58
N ASP A 47 2.29 6.80 -0.92
CA ASP A 47 3.65 7.05 -0.45
C ASP A 47 3.93 6.11 0.73
N PHE A 48 4.94 5.26 0.57
CA PHE A 48 5.30 4.28 1.59
C PHE A 48 6.34 4.88 2.55
N ARG A 49 6.02 4.90 3.84
CA ARG A 49 6.93 5.37 4.89
C ARG A 49 7.24 4.27 5.88
N TYR A 50 8.40 4.36 6.50
CA TYR A 50 8.82 3.45 7.56
C TYR A 50 7.81 3.49 8.71
N LEU A 51 7.16 2.36 8.95
CA LEU A 51 6.36 2.11 10.14
C LEU A 51 7.30 1.89 11.34
N TYR A 52 8.25 0.97 11.16
CA TYR A 52 9.31 0.61 12.11
C TYR A 52 10.60 0.25 11.37
N SER A 53 11.73 0.43 12.05
CA SER A 53 13.08 0.16 11.55
C SER A 53 13.92 -0.52 12.63
N ASN A 54 14.95 -1.26 12.24
CA ASN A 54 15.82 -2.01 13.15
C ASN A 54 15.05 -3.02 14.02
N LEU A 55 14.04 -3.66 13.44
CA LEU A 55 13.32 -4.75 14.09
C LEU A 55 14.20 -5.99 14.13
N ASP A 56 14.10 -6.75 15.21
CA ASP A 56 14.51 -8.15 15.19
C ASP A 56 13.56 -8.98 14.32
N MET A 57 13.93 -10.23 14.07
CA MET A 57 13.15 -11.08 13.17
C MET A 57 11.80 -11.51 13.76
N GLU A 58 11.68 -11.53 15.09
CA GLU A 58 10.47 -11.95 15.80
C GLU A 58 9.40 -10.85 15.73
N ASP A 59 9.77 -9.62 16.06
CA ASP A 59 8.89 -8.45 15.94
C ASP A 59 8.52 -8.16 14.49
N ALA A 60 9.47 -8.27 13.56
CA ALA A 60 9.17 -8.11 12.14
C ALA A 60 8.13 -9.13 11.66
N SER A 61 8.26 -10.39 12.08
CA SER A 61 7.29 -11.44 11.74
C SER A 61 5.91 -11.17 12.33
N ALA A 62 5.84 -10.81 13.62
CA ALA A 62 4.58 -10.54 14.31
C ALA A 62 3.84 -9.34 13.71
N ILE A 63 4.56 -8.27 13.37
CA ILE A 63 3.97 -7.09 12.72
C ILE A 63 3.46 -7.45 11.31
N ILE A 64 4.23 -8.20 10.52
CA ILE A 64 3.81 -8.64 9.18
C ILE A 64 2.55 -9.52 9.27
N GLU A 65 2.44 -10.39 10.26
CA GLU A 65 1.26 -11.22 10.49
C GLU A 65 0.00 -10.36 10.71
N LYS A 66 0.09 -9.34 11.57
CA LYS A 66 -1.02 -8.41 11.81
C LYS A 66 -1.38 -7.58 10.59
N LEU A 67 -0.40 -7.03 9.87
CA LEU A 67 -0.65 -6.31 8.62
C LEU A 67 -1.36 -7.20 7.57
N LYS A 68 -0.99 -8.48 7.48
CA LYS A 68 -1.67 -9.46 6.61
C LYS A 68 -3.10 -9.76 7.05
N GLU A 69 -3.33 -10.03 8.33
CA GLU A 69 -4.67 -10.29 8.89
C GLU A 69 -5.64 -9.16 8.54
N GLN A 70 -5.15 -7.92 8.63
CA GLN A 70 -5.92 -6.71 8.38
C GLN A 70 -5.95 -6.26 6.91
N LYS A 71 -5.28 -7.00 6.02
CA LYS A 71 -5.17 -6.67 4.58
C LYS A 71 -4.59 -5.28 4.32
N ILE A 72 -3.64 -4.87 5.14
CA ILE A 72 -2.92 -3.61 4.99
C ILE A 72 -1.76 -3.85 4.02
N GLU A 73 -1.60 -2.97 3.04
CA GLU A 73 -0.45 -3.01 2.15
C GLU A 73 0.83 -2.65 2.92
N TYR A 74 1.89 -3.43 2.70
CA TYR A 74 3.18 -3.20 3.34
C TYR A 74 4.33 -3.58 2.41
N GLN A 75 5.50 -3.00 2.68
CA GLN A 75 6.75 -3.37 2.03
C GLN A 75 7.80 -3.72 3.08
N ILE A 76 8.65 -4.67 2.73
CA ILE A 76 9.78 -5.09 3.56
C ILE A 76 11.04 -4.45 2.99
N ALA A 77 11.81 -3.77 3.83
CA ALA A 77 13.11 -3.18 3.49
C ALA A 77 14.20 -3.70 4.43
N SER A 78 15.44 -3.30 4.15
CA SER A 78 16.60 -3.58 5.02
C SER A 78 16.73 -5.08 5.36
N ASN A 79 16.53 -5.94 4.36
CA ASN A 79 16.57 -7.40 4.48
C ASN A 79 15.63 -7.99 5.56
N GLY A 80 14.48 -7.38 5.83
CA GLY A 80 13.51 -7.89 6.80
C GLY A 80 13.46 -7.12 8.11
N SER A 81 14.45 -6.25 8.38
CA SER A 81 14.53 -5.47 9.63
C SER A 81 13.72 -4.17 9.60
N SER A 82 13.01 -3.87 8.51
CA SER A 82 12.23 -2.64 8.35
C SER A 82 10.95 -2.90 7.59
N ILE A 83 9.87 -2.27 8.05
CA ILE A 83 8.53 -2.41 7.47
C ILE A 83 8.03 -1.02 7.09
N LEU A 84 7.54 -0.89 5.86
CA LEU A 84 6.94 0.34 5.34
C LEU A 84 5.45 0.12 5.08
N VAL A 85 4.66 1.17 5.29
CA VAL A 85 3.20 1.19 5.07
C VAL A 85 2.80 2.50 4.39
N PRO A 86 1.60 2.58 3.77
CA PRO A 86 1.05 3.83 3.28
C PRO A 86 1.04 4.91 4.36
N GLU A 87 1.62 6.08 4.07
CA GLU A 87 1.73 7.21 5.00
C GLU A 87 0.38 7.57 5.62
N GLU A 88 -0.67 7.61 4.79
CA GLU A 88 -2.04 7.94 5.19
C GLU A 88 -2.56 7.10 6.36
N LYS A 89 -2.11 5.83 6.47
CA LYS A 89 -2.54 4.88 7.51
C LYS A 89 -1.50 4.66 8.59
N MET A 90 -0.29 5.21 8.43
CA MET A 90 0.86 4.94 9.30
C MET A 90 0.56 5.19 10.79
N HIS A 91 -0.12 6.29 11.12
CA HIS A 91 -0.45 6.63 12.51
C HIS A 91 -1.49 5.69 13.12
N GLU A 92 -2.52 5.36 12.37
CA GLU A 92 -3.57 4.40 12.77
C GLU A 92 -2.96 3.02 13.01
N ILE A 93 -2.15 2.56 12.06
CA ILE A 93 -1.43 1.28 12.17
C ILE A 93 -0.55 1.25 13.42
N ARG A 94 0.19 2.33 13.73
CA ARG A 94 1.00 2.36 14.96
C ARG A 94 0.17 2.21 16.23
N LEU A 95 -0.95 2.93 16.31
CA LEU A 95 -1.84 2.85 17.46
C LEU A 95 -2.40 1.43 17.62
N GLU A 96 -2.74 0.81 16.51
CA GLU A 96 -3.24 -0.55 16.50
C GLU A 96 -2.17 -1.59 16.84
N MET A 97 -0.96 -1.48 16.28
CA MET A 97 0.16 -2.35 16.67
C MET A 97 0.45 -2.21 18.18
N ALA A 98 0.40 -1.00 18.72
CA ALA A 98 0.56 -0.77 20.16
C ALA A 98 -0.56 -1.45 20.99
N SER A 99 -1.80 -1.51 20.47
CA SER A 99 -2.89 -2.24 21.12
C SER A 99 -2.65 -3.75 21.17
N PHE A 100 -1.88 -4.29 20.23
CA PHE A 100 -1.40 -5.67 20.23
C PHE A 100 -0.09 -5.87 21.01
N GLY A 101 0.48 -4.80 21.58
CA GLY A 101 1.77 -4.86 22.28
C GLY A 101 2.98 -4.98 21.35
N LEU A 102 2.86 -4.57 20.08
CA LEU A 102 3.92 -4.63 19.08
C LEU A 102 4.54 -3.25 18.80
N PRO A 103 5.87 -3.18 18.54
CA PRO A 103 6.86 -4.25 18.71
C PRO A 103 7.05 -4.63 20.20
N GLN A 104 7.34 -5.90 20.48
CA GLN A 104 7.52 -6.40 21.84
C GLN A 104 8.90 -5.99 22.40
N GLY A 105 9.89 -5.74 21.54
CA GLY A 105 11.25 -5.38 21.92
C GLY A 105 11.86 -4.34 20.98
N GLY A 106 12.02 -3.10 21.46
CA GLY A 106 12.65 -2.07 20.63
C GLY A 106 13.01 -0.75 21.29
N SER A 107 12.84 -0.62 22.61
CA SER A 107 13.49 0.49 23.32
C SER A 107 14.93 0.09 23.60
N VAL A 108 15.81 0.29 22.62
CA VAL A 108 17.29 0.22 22.72
C VAL A 108 17.85 1.05 23.92
N GLY A 109 17.01 1.81 24.63
CA GLY A 109 17.35 2.54 25.84
C GLY A 109 17.08 1.86 27.19
N PHE A 110 16.31 0.75 27.29
CA PHE A 110 16.00 0.13 28.59
C PHE A 110 17.04 -0.85 29.12
N GLU A 111 17.84 -1.44 28.23
CA GLU A 111 18.91 -2.38 28.61
C GLU A 111 20.02 -1.70 29.43
N VAL A 112 20.24 -0.40 29.21
CA VAL A 112 21.21 0.41 29.96
C VAL A 112 20.76 0.59 31.42
N PHE A 113 19.46 0.77 31.66
CA PHE A 113 18.93 0.88 33.02
C PHE A 113 18.99 -0.44 33.80
N ASN A 114 18.92 -1.58 33.10
CA ASN A 114 18.99 -2.89 33.73
C ASN A 114 20.42 -3.30 34.10
N ASN A 115 21.42 -2.84 33.34
CA ASN A 115 22.84 -3.14 33.58
C ASN A 115 23.55 -2.10 34.46
N THR A 116 22.93 -0.95 34.75
CA THR A 116 23.54 0.03 35.66
C THR A 116 23.36 -0.45 37.09
N LYS A 117 24.39 -1.12 37.63
CA LYS A 117 24.57 -1.32 39.08
C LYS A 117 24.80 0.04 39.74
N LEU A 118 23.73 0.83 39.89
CA LEU A 118 23.69 2.04 40.71
C LEU A 118 23.83 1.62 42.18
N GLY A 119 25.04 1.33 42.63
CA GLY A 119 25.24 0.87 44.01
C GLY A 119 26.66 0.54 44.46
N MET A 120 27.67 0.59 43.59
CA MET A 120 29.06 0.44 44.00
C MET A 120 29.75 1.80 43.95
N THR A 121 29.41 2.68 44.88
CA THR A 121 30.36 3.73 45.26
C THR A 121 31.46 3.07 46.08
N GLU A 122 32.66 3.05 45.53
CA GLU A 122 33.89 2.61 46.17
C GLU A 122 34.25 3.59 47.29
N PHE A 123 33.63 3.42 48.46
CA PHE A 123 34.05 4.06 49.70
C PHE A 123 34.69 3.00 50.60
N VAL A 124 35.85 2.51 50.19
CA VAL A 124 36.79 1.88 51.13
C VAL A 124 38.17 2.44 50.79
N GLN A 125 38.53 3.51 51.51
CA GLN A 125 39.92 3.90 51.75
C GLN A 125 40.53 2.98 52.80
#